data_AF-A0A963J3T8-F1
#
_entry.id   AF-A0A963J3T8-F1
#
_cell.length_a   1.000
_cell.length_b   1.000
_cell.length_c   1.000
_cell.angle_alpha   90.00
_cell.angle_beta   90.00
_cell.angle_gamma   90.00
#
_symmetry.space_group_name_H-M   'P 1'
#
loop_
_entity.id
_entity.type
_entity.pdbx_description
1 polymer ?
#
loop_
_entity_poly.entity_id
_entity_poly.type
_entity_poly.pdbx_seq_one_letter_code
_entity_poly.pdbx_strand_id
1 'polypeptide(L)'
;MAMSSKALGSRLGMTGQGVRKLEQAEADGTITLKTLARLAQGLDCEVRYVLLPRTSLVEQVLTRAQQVADAPVPATTSQAGALLHEAETLEAISTLLARVNRRGFW
;
A
#
# COMPACT_ATOMS: atom_id res chain seq x y z
N MET A 1 13.02 7.18 -14.36
CA MET A 1 12.66 7.90 -15.60
C MET A 1 12.14 9.27 -15.20
N ALA A 2 12.80 10.37 -15.59
CA ALA A 2 12.29 11.71 -15.32
C ALA A 2 11.64 12.27 -16.60
N MET A 3 10.31 12.38 -16.61
CA MET A 3 9.56 13.08 -17.64
C MET A 3 9.14 14.44 -17.09
N SER A 4 9.11 15.49 -17.90
CA SER A 4 8.57 16.78 -17.47
C SER A 4 7.04 16.73 -17.35
N SER A 5 6.42 17.56 -16.50
CA SER A 5 4.96 17.59 -16.33
C SER A 5 4.22 17.88 -17.66
N LYS A 6 4.86 18.57 -18.62
CA LYS A 6 4.32 18.79 -19.97
C LYS A 6 4.30 17.50 -20.80
N ALA A 7 5.36 16.71 -20.73
CA ALA A 7 5.46 15.43 -21.42
C ALA A 7 4.45 14.41 -20.81
N LEU A 8 4.37 14.37 -19.49
CA LEU A 8 3.37 13.55 -18.78
C LEU A 8 1.95 14.00 -19.11
N GLY A 9 1.71 15.32 -19.17
CA GLY A 9 0.40 15.86 -19.53
C GLY A 9 -0.04 15.47 -20.94
N SER A 10 0.89 15.50 -21.89
CA SER A 10 0.64 15.09 -23.27
C SER A 10 0.24 13.60 -23.35
N ARG A 11 0.88 12.73 -22.56
CA ARG A 11 0.51 11.30 -22.47
C ARG A 11 -0.85 11.06 -21.83
N LEU A 12 -1.21 11.89 -20.86
CA LEU A 12 -2.46 11.76 -20.09
C LEU A 12 -3.64 12.56 -20.68
N GLY A 13 -3.45 13.25 -21.81
CA GLY A 13 -4.49 14.12 -22.39
C GLY A 13 -4.85 15.32 -21.49
N MET A 14 -3.90 15.84 -20.72
CA MET A 14 -4.11 16.93 -19.76
C MET A 14 -3.03 18.00 -19.84
N THR A 15 -3.34 19.20 -19.36
CA THR A 15 -2.38 20.30 -19.36
C THR A 15 -1.27 20.05 -18.34
N GLY A 16 -0.09 20.63 -18.56
CA GLY A 16 1.01 20.55 -17.59
C GLY A 16 0.64 21.12 -16.20
N GLN A 17 -0.28 22.09 -16.13
CA GLN A 17 -0.84 22.57 -14.87
C GLN A 17 -1.74 21.52 -14.19
N GLY A 18 -2.53 20.78 -14.98
CA GLY A 18 -3.30 19.65 -14.48
C GLY A 18 -2.42 18.57 -13.87
N VAL A 19 -1.31 18.23 -14.53
CA VAL A 19 -0.32 17.28 -13.99
C VAL A 19 0.28 17.77 -12.68
N ARG A 20 0.70 19.04 -12.59
CA ARG A 20 1.24 19.60 -11.34
C ARG A 20 0.25 19.53 -10.18
N LYS A 21 -1.05 19.74 -10.44
CA LYS A 21 -2.09 19.56 -9.43
C LYS A 21 -2.21 18.11 -8.97
N LEU A 22 -2.02 17.15 -9.88
CA LEU A 22 -2.01 15.73 -9.53
C LEU A 22 -0.78 15.34 -8.72
N GLU A 23 0.40 15.81 -9.13
CA GLU A 23 1.67 15.63 -8.38
C GLU A 23 1.54 16.19 -6.96
N GLN A 24 0.94 17.38 -6.81
CA GLN A 24 0.69 17.98 -5.49
C GLN A 24 -0.32 17.16 -4.67
N ALA A 25 -1.43 16.74 -5.27
CA ALA A 25 -2.44 15.93 -4.57
C ALA A 25 -1.88 14.56 -4.12
N GLU A 26 -0.97 13.97 -4.90
CA GLU A 26 -0.24 12.76 -4.51
C GLU A 26 0.67 13.02 -3.31
N ALA A 27 1.47 14.09 -3.36
CA ALA A 27 2.36 14.48 -2.26
C ALA A 27 1.59 14.79 -0.97
N ASP A 28 0.41 15.41 -1.08
CA ASP A 28 -0.45 15.76 0.05
C ASP A 28 -1.29 14.57 0.56
N GLY A 29 -1.25 13.42 -0.13
CA GLY A 29 -2.09 12.27 0.18
C GLY A 29 -3.59 12.49 -0.04
N THR A 30 -3.97 13.51 -0.82
CA THR A 30 -5.37 13.87 -1.12
C THR A 30 -5.85 13.33 -2.46
N ILE A 31 -4.95 12.75 -3.27
CA ILE A 31 -5.29 12.12 -4.54
C ILE A 31 -6.26 10.94 -4.32
N THR A 32 -7.29 10.85 -5.17
CA THR A 32 -8.21 9.71 -5.12
C THR A 32 -7.63 8.50 -5.85
N LEU A 33 -7.94 7.29 -5.40
CA LEU A 33 -7.54 6.05 -6.07
C LEU A 33 -7.96 6.02 -7.56
N LYS A 34 -9.15 6.55 -7.88
CA LYS A 34 -9.62 6.70 -9.27
C LYS A 34 -8.66 7.54 -10.12
N THR A 35 -8.13 8.61 -9.54
CA THR A 35 -7.22 9.51 -10.24
C THR A 35 -5.85 8.88 -10.40
N LEU A 36 -5.35 8.20 -9.36
CA LEU A 36 -4.11 7.43 -9.41
C LEU A 36 -4.17 6.32 -10.47
N ALA A 37 -5.30 5.61 -10.57
CA ALA A 37 -5.51 4.59 -11.60
C ALA A 37 -5.48 5.17 -13.02
N ARG A 38 -6.09 6.35 -13.23
CA ARG A 38 -6.02 7.06 -14.52
C ARG A 38 -4.60 7.48 -14.87
N LEU A 39 -3.83 7.96 -13.89
CA LEU A 39 -2.41 8.30 -14.06
C LEU A 39 -1.62 7.07 -14.49
N ALA A 40 -1.79 5.96 -13.79
CA ALA A 40 -1.11 4.71 -14.10
C ALA A 40 -1.46 4.21 -15.50
N GLN A 41 -2.72 4.30 -15.94
CA GLN A 41 -3.12 3.91 -17.29
C GLN A 41 -2.38 4.69 -18.39
N GLY A 42 -2.17 6.01 -18.23
CA GLY A 42 -1.39 6.80 -19.18
C GLY A 42 0.13 6.56 -19.12
N LEU A 43 0.59 5.91 -18.05
CA LEU A 43 1.97 5.45 -17.87
C LEU A 43 2.15 3.97 -18.27
N ASP A 44 1.11 3.31 -18.75
CA ASP A 44 1.09 1.86 -19.00
C ASP A 44 1.46 1.05 -17.72
N CYS A 45 0.87 1.48 -16.60
CA CYS A 45 1.08 0.94 -15.26
C CYS A 45 -0.26 0.54 -14.63
N GLU A 46 -0.20 -0.33 -13.61
CA GLU A 46 -1.34 -0.71 -12.79
C GLU A 46 -1.19 -0.18 -11.36
N VAL A 47 -2.29 0.25 -10.74
CA VAL A 47 -2.35 0.60 -9.32
C VAL A 47 -2.88 -0.58 -8.53
N ARG A 48 -2.11 -1.05 -7.55
CA ARG A 48 -2.53 -2.04 -6.55
C ARG A 48 -2.43 -1.42 -5.16
N TYR A 49 -3.44 -1.62 -4.32
CA TYR A 49 -3.42 -1.17 -2.92
C TYR A 49 -3.51 -2.36 -1.98
N VAL A 50 -2.80 -2.28 -0.85
CA VAL A 50 -2.82 -3.28 0.22
C VAL A 50 -3.03 -2.57 1.54
N LEU A 51 -3.91 -3.12 2.38
CA LEU A 51 -4.06 -2.68 3.76
C LEU A 51 -3.17 -3.57 4.64
N LEU A 52 -2.19 -2.95 5.28
CA LEU A 52 -1.35 -3.62 6.28
C LEU A 52 -1.88 -3.26 7.67
N PRO A 53 -2.17 -4.27 8.52
CA PRO A 53 -2.55 -3.99 9.90
C PRO A 53 -1.36 -3.35 10.64
N ARG A 54 -1.64 -2.40 11.54
CA ARG A 54 -0.60 -1.71 12.33
C ARG A 54 -0.03 -2.57 13.47
N THR A 55 -0.71 -3.67 13.78
CA THR A 55 -0.35 -4.64 14.81
C THR A 55 -0.68 -6.03 14.30
N SER A 56 0.02 -7.05 14.82
CA SER A 56 -0.20 -8.42 14.38
C SER A 56 -1.63 -8.89 14.69
N LEU A 57 -2.14 -9.85 13.92
CA LEU A 57 -3.46 -10.44 14.19
C LEU A 57 -3.52 -11.06 15.59
N VAL A 58 -2.41 -11.65 16.06
CA VAL A 58 -2.31 -12.21 17.41
C VAL A 58 -2.49 -11.12 18.47
N GLU A 59 -1.79 -9.99 18.32
CA GLU A 59 -1.95 -8.85 19.22
C GLU A 59 -3.38 -8.31 19.20
N GLN A 60 -4.00 -8.15 18.02
CA GLN A 60 -5.38 -7.69 17.93
C GLN A 60 -6.36 -8.61 18.65
N VAL A 61 -6.19 -9.94 18.51
CA VAL A 61 -7.01 -10.92 19.21
C VAL A 61 -6.78 -10.86 20.73
N LEU A 62 -5.53 -10.75 21.17
CA LEU A 62 -5.20 -10.62 22.60
C LEU A 62 -5.76 -9.33 23.20
N THR A 63 -5.59 -8.18 22.52
CA THR A 63 -6.16 -6.90 22.94
C THR A 63 -7.69 -6.99 23.03
N ARG A 64 -8.34 -7.62 22.05
CA ARG A 64 -9.79 -7.79 22.07
C ARG A 64 -10.24 -8.72 23.21
N ALA A 65 -9.51 -9.80 23.47
CA ALA A 65 -9.78 -10.70 24.57
C ALA A 65 -9.64 -9.99 25.93
N GLN A 66 -8.62 -9.15 26.09
CA GLN A 66 -8.42 -8.31 27.30
C GLN A 66 -9.50 -7.23 27.46
N GLN A 67 -10.05 -6.70 26.37
CA GLN A 67 -11.15 -5.73 26.45
C GLN A 67 -12.49 -6.38 26.83
N VAL A 68 -12.67 -7.66 26.50
CA VAL A 68 -13.90 -8.41 26.73
C VAL A 68 -13.87 -9.15 28.08
N ALA A 69 -12.71 -9.64 28.49
CA ALA A 69 -12.50 -10.26 29.78
C ALA A 69 -12.05 -9.20 30.79
N ASP A 70 -12.77 -9.06 31.90
CA ASP A 70 -12.42 -8.17 33.02
C ASP A 70 -11.17 -8.64 33.81
N ALA A 71 -10.23 -9.34 33.15
CA ALA A 71 -9.04 -9.93 33.76
C ALA A 71 -7.85 -10.02 32.77
N PRO A 72 -6.59 -9.84 33.24
CA PRO A 72 -5.41 -9.85 32.37
C PRO A 72 -5.10 -11.23 31.78
N VAL A 73 -4.92 -11.28 30.46
CA VAL A 73 -4.46 -12.48 29.72
C VAL A 73 -2.95 -12.64 29.93
N PRO A 74 -2.44 -13.84 30.33
CA PRO A 74 -1.04 -14.02 30.69
C PRO A 74 -0.12 -13.93 29.46
N ALA A 75 0.93 -13.12 29.59
CA ALA A 75 1.96 -12.94 28.58
C ALA A 75 2.79 -14.22 28.40
N THR A 76 2.64 -14.89 27.27
CA THR A 76 3.50 -16.02 26.88
C THR A 76 4.29 -15.62 25.63
N THR A 77 5.59 -15.42 25.83
CA THR A 77 6.75 -15.74 24.97
C THR A 77 6.57 -15.88 23.43
N SER A 78 5.72 -15.08 22.77
CA SER A 78 5.59 -15.06 21.30
C SER A 78 6.09 -13.76 20.65
N GLN A 79 6.36 -12.73 21.45
CA GLN A 79 6.61 -11.36 20.99
C GLN A 79 7.93 -11.19 20.22
N ALA A 80 8.94 -12.02 20.48
CA ALA A 80 10.21 -11.98 19.75
C ALA A 80 10.10 -12.56 18.32
N GLY A 81 9.16 -13.48 18.09
CA GLY A 81 8.93 -14.06 16.76
C GLY A 81 8.15 -13.14 15.82
N ALA A 82 7.26 -12.30 16.38
CA ALA A 82 6.37 -11.44 15.60
C ALA A 82 7.12 -10.31 14.86
N LEU A 83 8.11 -9.68 15.49
CA LEU A 83 8.88 -8.59 14.90
C LEU A 83 9.81 -9.06 13.77
N LEU A 84 10.37 -10.27 13.88
CA LEU A 84 11.17 -10.89 12.82
C LEU A 84 10.29 -11.29 11.62
N HIS A 85 9.05 -11.72 11.87
CA HIS A 85 8.13 -12.11 10.82
C HIS A 85 7.65 -10.91 9.99
N GLU A 86 7.52 -9.72 10.58
CA GLU A 86 6.93 -8.55 9.92
C GLU A 86 7.81 -7.99 8.78
N ALA A 87 9.13 -7.96 8.97
CA ALA A 87 10.09 -7.56 7.94
C ALA A 87 10.19 -8.61 6.82
N GLU A 88 10.21 -9.91 7.18
CA GLU A 88 10.16 -11.01 6.22
C GLU A 88 8.85 -11.03 5.42
N THR A 89 7.74 -10.62 6.04
CA THR A 89 6.41 -10.55 5.42
C THR A 89 6.35 -9.45 4.37
N LEU A 90 6.98 -8.28 4.58
CA LEU A 90 6.99 -7.22 3.57
C LEU A 90 7.78 -7.61 2.31
N GLU A 91 8.95 -8.23 2.49
CA GLU A 91 9.75 -8.78 1.39
C GLU A 91 9.03 -9.94 0.68
N ALA A 92 8.37 -10.81 1.45
CA ALA A 92 7.55 -11.89 0.89
C ALA A 92 6.35 -11.37 0.11
N ILE A 93 5.65 -10.33 0.59
CA ILE A 93 4.53 -9.68 -0.09
C ILE A 93 5.01 -8.99 -1.37
N SER A 94 6.10 -8.24 -1.32
CA SER A 94 6.73 -7.63 -2.50
C SER A 94 7.08 -8.69 -3.56
N THR A 95 7.74 -9.77 -3.12
CA THR A 95 8.10 -10.92 -3.97
C THR A 95 6.88 -11.62 -4.55
N LEU A 96 5.80 -11.76 -3.79
CA LEU A 96 4.57 -12.40 -4.22
C LEU A 96 3.80 -11.53 -5.22
N LEU A 97 3.69 -10.23 -4.97
CA LEU A 97 3.10 -9.26 -5.90
C LEU A 97 3.87 -9.22 -7.23
N ALA A 98 5.21 -9.27 -7.20
CA ALA A 98 6.05 -9.34 -8.39
C ALA A 98 5.85 -10.65 -9.21
N ARG A 99 5.48 -11.76 -8.55
CA ARG A 99 5.19 -13.04 -9.21
C ARG A 99 3.79 -13.09 -9.80
N VAL A 100 2.80 -12.48 -9.14
CA VAL A 100 1.44 -12.32 -9.68
C VAL A 100 1.48 -11.51 -10.98
N ASN A 101 2.35 -10.51 -11.07
CA ASN A 101 2.53 -9.72 -12.29
C ASN A 101 3.03 -10.52 -13.52
N ARG A 102 3.63 -11.72 -13.34
CA ARG A 102 4.11 -12.55 -14.45
C ARG A 102 3.11 -13.59 -14.94
N ARG A 103 2.11 -13.94 -14.14
CA ARG A 103 1.06 -14.89 -14.53
C ARG A 103 -0.18 -14.06 -14.78
N GLY A 104 -0.31 -13.59 -16.01
CA GLY A 104 -1.45 -12.82 -16.49
C GLY A 104 -2.75 -13.37 -15.91
N PHE A 105 -3.32 -12.59 -15.01
CA PHE A 105 -4.76 -12.53 -14.82
C PHE A 105 -5.22 -11.28 -15.56
N TRP A 106 -5.00 -11.28 -16.88
CA TRP A 106 -5.95 -11.13 -17.99
C TRP A 106 -5.24 -11.63 -19.24
#